data_AF-A0A2A5SL73-F1
#
_entry.id   AF-A0A2A5SL73-F1
#
_cell.length_a   1.000
_cell.length_b   1.000
_cell.length_c   1.000
_cell.angle_alpha   90.00
_cell.angle_beta   90.00
_cell.angle_gamma   90.00
#
_symmetry.space_group_name_H-M   'P 1'
#
loop_
_entity.id
_entity.type
_entity.pdbx_description
1 polymer ?
#
loop_
_entity_poly.entity_id
_entity_poly.type
_entity_poly.pdbx_seq_one_letter_code
_entity_poly.pdbx_strand_id
1 'polypeptide(L)'
;MATNVVSSFRENVEKLEEELSQTVRFDVDFRDERITVRKFPKGLSQPLEAIYEIYEILGLKDIEKTTVAKALAFMRDFGGYAKKMNEYEATNLFVGVMANLKLIRLFQIELDEEPVAPKVLEFFKNLPENAKAEQSLETFQKTFSFLHENVLEKYTSDLFTPSTLKEELDEQLAQAENNAQSQLSELLKNTKRFVLNYDNDRPEDLEAPEYFTQLVDGVLDKKEDLEANISKYLAKTWSFSRLTLVEQAILQVSSYEILYTETPDVVAVNEAVELSKDFSDEKSSRFINGVLTNFLK
;
A
#
# COMPACT_ATOMS: atom_id res chain seq x y z
N MET A 1 6.95 -8.24 9.12
CA MET A 1 7.18 -6.78 9.03
C MET A 1 6.99 -6.32 7.58
N ALA A 2 7.76 -6.85 6.62
CA ALA A 2 7.63 -6.52 5.19
C ALA A 2 6.20 -6.68 4.63
N THR A 3 5.51 -7.81 4.91
CA THR A 3 4.12 -8.03 4.45
C THR A 3 3.14 -7.00 5.00
N ASN A 4 3.26 -6.63 6.28
CA ASN A 4 2.39 -5.62 6.90
C ASN A 4 2.64 -4.23 6.32
N VAL A 5 3.91 -3.90 6.03
CA VAL A 5 4.29 -2.62 5.40
C VAL A 5 3.72 -2.53 3.99
N VAL A 6 3.82 -3.59 3.19
CA VAL A 6 3.27 -3.64 1.82
C VAL A 6 1.73 -3.57 1.83
N SER A 7 1.06 -4.32 2.71
CA SER A 7 -0.41 -4.23 2.84
C SER A 7 -0.87 -2.85 3.28
N SER A 8 -0.17 -2.24 4.24
CA SER A 8 -0.42 -0.86 4.66
C SER A 8 -0.17 0.13 3.54
N PHE A 9 0.86 -0.09 2.70
CA PHE A 9 1.12 0.77 1.55
C PHE A 9 -0.05 0.71 0.56
N ARG A 10 -0.46 -0.50 0.17
CA ARG A 10 -1.60 -0.72 -0.75
C ARG A 10 -2.88 -0.06 -0.25
N GLU A 11 -3.24 -0.27 1.02
CA GLU A 11 -4.45 0.31 1.61
C GLU A 11 -4.45 1.84 1.56
N ASN A 12 -3.30 2.48 1.78
CA ASN A 12 -3.21 3.94 1.71
C ASN A 12 -3.24 4.46 0.27
N VAL A 13 -2.69 3.72 -0.70
CA VAL A 13 -2.81 4.04 -2.13
C VAL A 13 -4.28 4.00 -2.55
N GLU A 14 -5.01 2.93 -2.22
CA GLU A 14 -6.44 2.78 -2.54
C GLU A 14 -7.29 3.91 -1.94
N LYS A 15 -7.04 4.28 -0.66
CA LYS A 15 -7.73 5.41 0.00
C LYS A 15 -7.48 6.74 -0.70
N LEU A 16 -6.26 6.99 -1.19
CA LEU A 16 -5.97 8.20 -1.96
C LEU A 16 -6.73 8.22 -3.28
N GLU A 17 -6.76 7.10 -3.99
CA GLU A 17 -7.50 7.01 -5.25
C GLU A 17 -9.00 7.26 -5.04
N GLU A 18 -9.59 6.70 -3.98
CA GLU A 18 -10.98 6.92 -3.62
C GLU A 18 -11.25 8.40 -3.31
N GLU A 19 -10.44 9.02 -2.45
CA GLU A 19 -10.64 10.42 -2.05
C GLU A 19 -10.42 11.40 -3.22
N LEU A 20 -9.44 11.15 -4.08
CA LEU A 20 -9.19 11.96 -5.29
C LEU A 20 -10.30 11.84 -6.34
N SER A 21 -11.08 10.75 -6.31
CA SER A 21 -12.24 10.57 -7.19
C SER A 21 -13.47 11.36 -6.75
N GLN A 22 -13.48 11.86 -5.51
CA GLN A 22 -14.59 12.62 -4.93
C GLN A 22 -14.39 14.13 -5.12
N THR A 23 -15.50 14.90 -5.03
CA THR A 23 -15.41 16.36 -5.02
C THR A 23 -14.82 16.83 -3.70
N VAL A 24 -13.56 17.26 -3.74
CA VAL A 24 -12.87 17.77 -2.55
C VAL A 24 -13.55 19.04 -2.05
N ARG A 25 -13.91 19.07 -0.76
CA ARG A 25 -14.45 20.25 -0.07
C ARG A 25 -13.55 20.65 1.08
N PHE A 26 -13.21 21.93 1.13
CA PHE A 26 -12.53 22.57 2.27
C PHE A 26 -13.35 23.77 2.73
N ASP A 27 -13.31 24.08 4.03
CA ASP A 27 -14.05 25.22 4.56
C ASP A 27 -13.33 26.51 4.13
N VAL A 28 -14.00 27.32 3.33
CA VAL A 28 -13.52 28.65 2.93
C VAL A 28 -14.19 29.68 3.83
N ASP A 29 -13.40 30.44 4.61
CA ASP A 29 -13.90 31.64 5.31
C ASP A 29 -13.42 32.88 4.55
N PHE A 30 -14.37 33.70 4.11
CA PHE A 30 -14.13 34.94 3.40
C PHE A 30 -14.13 36.11 4.38
N ARG A 31 -12.95 36.73 4.56
CA ARG A 31 -12.79 37.94 5.39
C ARG A 31 -11.90 38.93 4.66
N ASP A 32 -12.30 40.19 4.62
CA ASP A 32 -11.50 41.30 4.08
C ASP A 32 -10.97 41.03 2.66
N GLU A 33 -11.83 40.55 1.75
CA GLU A 33 -11.47 40.18 0.37
C GLU A 33 -10.44 39.04 0.24
N ARG A 34 -10.23 38.26 1.31
CA ARG A 34 -9.27 37.15 1.35
C ARG A 34 -9.97 35.85 1.73
N ILE A 35 -9.65 34.78 1.01
CA ILE A 35 -10.03 33.42 1.37
C ILE A 35 -9.02 32.86 2.37
N THR A 36 -9.53 32.36 3.50
CA THR A 36 -8.77 31.50 4.41
C THR A 36 -9.32 30.09 4.32
N VAL A 37 -8.45 29.14 3.96
CA VAL A 37 -8.79 27.72 3.89
C VAL A 37 -8.68 27.13 5.30
N ARG A 38 -9.75 26.47 5.74
CA ARG A 38 -9.85 25.77 7.03
C ARG A 38 -10.29 24.33 6.78
N LYS A 39 -9.93 23.46 7.73
CA LYS A 39 -10.31 22.03 7.73
C LYS A 39 -10.01 21.32 6.40
N PHE A 40 -8.72 21.24 6.09
CA PHE A 40 -8.24 20.39 5.01
C PHE A 40 -8.76 18.96 5.13
N PRO A 41 -9.10 18.26 4.02
CA PRO A 41 -9.63 16.91 4.07
C PRO A 41 -8.60 15.97 4.66
N LYS A 42 -8.89 15.43 5.84
CA LYS A 42 -8.05 14.41 6.47
C LYS A 42 -7.93 13.15 5.60
N GLY A 43 -8.92 12.91 4.73
CA GLY A 43 -8.92 11.81 3.76
C GLY A 43 -7.75 11.87 2.77
N LEU A 44 -7.20 13.06 2.50
CA LEU A 44 -6.01 13.20 1.64
C LEU A 44 -4.70 13.28 2.44
N SER A 45 -4.69 14.00 3.57
CA SER A 45 -3.44 14.23 4.30
C SER A 45 -2.93 12.96 4.98
N GLN A 46 -3.83 12.18 5.62
CA GLN A 46 -3.41 11.01 6.40
C GLN A 46 -2.80 9.91 5.52
N PRO A 47 -3.38 9.53 4.37
CA PRO A 47 -2.75 8.52 3.54
C PRO A 47 -1.44 8.99 2.90
N LEU A 48 -1.31 10.27 2.53
CA LEU A 48 -0.04 10.82 2.03
C LEU A 48 1.06 10.79 3.09
N GLU A 49 0.75 11.19 4.32
CA GLU A 49 1.67 11.11 5.46
C GLU A 49 2.10 9.66 5.72
N ALA A 50 1.15 8.73 5.72
CA ALA A 50 1.44 7.30 5.92
C ALA A 50 2.32 6.72 4.81
N ILE A 51 2.09 7.08 3.54
CA ILE A 51 2.95 6.65 2.42
C ILE A 51 4.35 7.25 2.55
N TYR A 52 4.44 8.53 2.95
CA TYR A 52 5.73 9.18 3.17
C TYR A 52 6.54 8.49 4.28
N GLU A 53 5.92 8.12 5.40
CA GLU A 53 6.55 7.31 6.45
C GLU A 53 7.02 5.93 5.93
N ILE A 54 6.23 5.30 5.05
CA ILE A 54 6.60 4.04 4.41
C ILE A 54 7.84 4.21 3.52
N TYR A 55 7.96 5.33 2.80
CA TYR A 55 9.15 5.61 1.99
C TYR A 55 10.44 5.68 2.83
N GLU A 56 10.36 6.22 4.04
CA GLU A 56 11.48 6.23 4.98
C GLU A 56 11.85 4.82 5.44
N ILE A 57 10.84 3.97 5.75
CA ILE A 57 11.04 2.57 6.12
C ILE A 57 11.69 1.78 4.97
N LEU A 58 11.30 2.07 3.73
CA LEU A 58 11.87 1.45 2.52
C LEU A 58 13.27 1.99 2.18
N GLY A 59 13.74 3.05 2.83
CA GLY A 59 15.07 3.61 2.62
C GLY A 59 15.26 4.22 1.23
N LEU A 60 14.19 4.79 0.65
CA LEU A 60 14.26 5.45 -0.65
C LEU A 60 15.26 6.62 -0.64
N LYS A 61 15.97 6.81 -1.75
CA LYS A 61 16.86 7.96 -1.93
C LYS A 61 16.07 9.15 -2.45
N ASP A 62 16.50 10.36 -2.08
CA ASP A 62 15.89 11.60 -2.57
C ASP A 62 14.36 11.69 -2.30
N ILE A 63 13.90 11.20 -1.13
CA ILE A 63 12.46 11.17 -0.76
C ILE A 63 11.80 12.54 -0.92
N GLU A 64 12.50 13.63 -0.61
CA GLU A 64 12.06 15.03 -0.78
C GLU A 64 11.70 15.39 -2.23
N LYS A 65 12.21 14.66 -3.23
CA LYS A 65 11.93 14.87 -4.65
C LYS A 65 10.73 14.05 -5.14
N THR A 66 10.20 13.14 -4.34
CA THR A 66 9.06 12.29 -4.70
C THR A 66 7.79 13.11 -4.90
N THR A 67 6.84 12.55 -5.63
CA THR A 67 5.57 13.22 -5.87
C THR A 67 4.73 13.33 -4.60
N VAL A 68 4.86 12.37 -3.67
CA VAL A 68 4.24 12.37 -2.34
C VAL A 68 4.76 13.52 -1.47
N ALA A 69 6.09 13.68 -1.38
CA ALA A 69 6.71 14.78 -0.62
C ALA A 69 6.25 16.16 -1.12
N LYS A 70 6.18 16.30 -2.45
CA LYS A 70 5.70 17.51 -3.11
C LYS A 70 4.24 17.78 -2.80
N ALA A 71 3.37 16.75 -2.84
CA ALA A 71 1.96 16.86 -2.48
C ALA A 71 1.78 17.41 -1.06
N LEU A 72 2.53 16.84 -0.10
CA LEU A 72 2.52 17.29 1.29
C LEU A 72 2.98 18.76 1.42
N ALA A 73 4.03 19.15 0.71
CA ALA A 73 4.50 20.53 0.68
C ALA A 73 3.43 21.50 0.10
N PHE A 74 2.79 21.13 -1.00
CA PHE A 74 1.69 21.92 -1.57
C PHE A 74 0.52 22.06 -0.59
N MET A 75 0.10 20.99 0.07
CA MET A 75 -0.99 21.03 1.06
C MET A 75 -0.67 21.97 2.23
N ARG A 76 0.58 21.97 2.71
CA ARG A 76 1.05 22.89 3.76
C ARG A 76 0.95 24.35 3.30
N ASP A 77 1.35 24.64 2.07
CA ASP A 77 1.50 26.00 1.57
C ASP A 77 0.24 26.55 0.86
N PHE A 78 -0.76 25.70 0.58
CA PHE A 78 -1.99 26.03 -0.15
C PHE A 78 -2.76 27.20 0.44
N GLY A 79 -2.85 27.30 1.77
CA GLY A 79 -3.52 28.43 2.43
C GLY A 79 -2.86 29.77 2.09
N GLY A 80 -1.56 29.78 1.76
CA GLY A 80 -0.86 30.96 1.24
C GLY A 80 -1.27 31.30 -0.20
N TYR A 81 -1.38 30.29 -1.07
CA TYR A 81 -1.82 30.46 -2.46
C TYR A 81 -3.27 30.95 -2.55
N ALA A 82 -4.17 30.39 -1.74
CA ALA A 82 -5.60 30.68 -1.79
C ALA A 82 -5.99 32.09 -1.30
N LYS A 83 -5.11 32.80 -0.59
CA LYS A 83 -5.41 34.13 0.01
C LYS A 83 -5.93 35.19 -0.97
N LYS A 84 -5.63 35.05 -2.26
CA LYS A 84 -6.01 36.01 -3.33
C LYS A 84 -6.93 35.39 -4.39
N MET A 85 -7.47 34.21 -4.12
CA MET A 85 -8.38 33.48 -5.02
C MET A 85 -9.82 33.65 -4.57
N ASN A 86 -10.77 33.46 -5.49
CA ASN A 86 -12.15 33.16 -5.12
C ASN A 86 -12.34 31.64 -4.86
N GLU A 87 -13.52 31.25 -4.37
CA GLU A 87 -13.78 29.86 -3.94
C GLU A 87 -13.63 28.86 -5.10
N TYR A 88 -14.13 29.24 -6.28
CA TYR A 88 -14.04 28.44 -7.49
C TYR A 88 -12.59 28.27 -7.95
N GLU A 89 -11.80 29.36 -8.00
CA GLU A 89 -10.39 29.35 -8.36
C GLU A 89 -9.54 28.51 -7.40
N ALA A 90 -9.75 28.65 -6.09
CA ALA A 90 -9.05 27.87 -5.08
C ALA A 90 -9.38 26.38 -5.21
N THR A 91 -10.65 26.05 -5.43
CA THR A 91 -11.11 24.66 -5.58
C THR A 91 -10.52 24.02 -6.84
N ASN A 92 -10.56 24.72 -7.97
CA ASN A 92 -9.99 24.22 -9.22
C ASN A 92 -8.47 24.07 -9.16
N LEU A 93 -7.77 25.02 -8.53
CA LEU A 93 -6.34 24.88 -8.29
C LEU A 93 -6.06 23.62 -7.47
N PHE A 94 -6.79 23.45 -6.37
CA PHE A 94 -6.58 22.32 -5.46
C PHE A 94 -6.84 20.98 -6.17
N VAL A 95 -8.01 20.84 -6.79
CA VAL A 95 -8.41 19.63 -7.51
C VAL A 95 -7.45 19.35 -8.66
N GLY A 96 -7.09 20.38 -9.43
CA GLY A 96 -6.14 20.24 -10.53
C GLY A 96 -4.78 19.73 -10.05
N VAL A 97 -4.22 20.35 -9.00
CA VAL A 97 -2.91 19.97 -8.48
C VAL A 97 -2.93 18.58 -7.84
N MET A 98 -3.98 18.23 -7.09
CA MET A 98 -4.07 16.92 -6.44
C MET A 98 -4.38 15.80 -7.43
N ALA A 99 -5.20 16.06 -8.46
CA ALA A 99 -5.45 15.12 -9.55
C ALA A 99 -4.25 14.97 -10.50
N ASN A 100 -3.39 15.98 -10.56
CA ASN A 100 -2.17 15.97 -11.35
C ASN A 100 -1.04 16.65 -10.58
N LEU A 101 -0.40 15.90 -9.69
CA LEU A 101 0.70 16.39 -8.84
C LEU A 101 1.92 16.90 -9.65
N LYS A 102 1.93 16.72 -10.99
CA LYS A 102 2.86 17.44 -11.89
C LYS A 102 2.66 18.96 -11.81
N LEU A 103 1.43 19.46 -11.63
CA LEU A 103 1.11 20.89 -11.49
C LEU A 103 1.78 21.55 -10.27
N ILE A 104 2.36 20.78 -9.34
CA ILE A 104 3.23 21.33 -8.29
C ILE A 104 4.50 21.93 -8.90
N ARG A 105 5.04 21.35 -9.99
CA ARG A 105 6.20 21.92 -10.72
C ARG A 105 5.90 23.30 -11.28
N LEU A 106 4.63 23.60 -11.57
CA LEU A 106 4.14 24.89 -12.06
C LEU A 106 4.35 26.02 -11.04
N PHE A 107 4.27 25.71 -9.74
CA PHE A 107 4.58 26.65 -8.65
C PHE A 107 6.07 26.78 -8.35
N GLN A 108 6.90 25.90 -8.91
CA GLN A 108 8.36 25.89 -8.76
C GLN A 108 9.07 26.44 -10.00
N ILE A 109 8.34 26.94 -11.00
CA ILE A 109 8.93 27.60 -12.17
C ILE A 109 9.58 28.89 -11.68
N GLU A 110 10.91 28.97 -11.65
CA GLU A 110 11.60 30.23 -11.42
C GLU A 110 11.39 31.13 -12.65
N LEU A 111 10.76 32.28 -12.43
CA LEU A 111 10.49 33.27 -13.47
C LEU A 111 11.32 34.51 -13.16
N ASP A 112 12.33 34.76 -13.98
CA ASP A 112 13.30 35.84 -13.76
C ASP A 112 12.67 37.25 -13.79
N GLU A 113 11.45 37.40 -14.33
CA GLU A 113 10.83 38.72 -14.56
C GLU A 113 9.38 38.87 -14.02
N GLU A 114 8.70 37.78 -13.63
CA GLU A 114 7.33 37.85 -13.09
C GLU A 114 7.15 36.96 -11.85
N PRO A 115 6.34 37.37 -10.85
CA PRO A 115 6.07 36.48 -9.73
C PRO A 115 5.21 35.30 -10.20
N VAL A 116 5.70 34.09 -9.94
CA VAL A 116 5.10 32.80 -10.34
C VAL A 116 3.63 32.68 -9.93
N ALA A 117 3.31 33.08 -8.71
CA ALA A 117 1.96 32.99 -8.18
C ALA A 117 0.89 33.74 -9.03
N PRO A 118 1.09 35.01 -9.44
CA PRO A 118 0.25 35.71 -10.41
C PRO A 118 0.01 34.98 -11.74
N LYS A 119 1.03 34.41 -12.37
CA LYS A 119 0.87 33.73 -13.66
C LYS A 119 0.18 32.38 -13.54
N VAL A 120 0.47 31.66 -12.47
CA VAL A 120 -0.25 30.42 -12.14
C VAL A 120 -1.73 30.71 -11.88
N LEU A 121 -2.04 31.79 -11.15
CA LEU A 121 -3.41 32.28 -10.97
C LEU A 121 -4.11 32.61 -12.29
N GLU A 122 -3.41 33.29 -13.20
CA GLU A 122 -3.92 33.63 -14.53
C GLU A 122 -4.24 32.37 -15.35
N PHE A 123 -3.40 31.34 -15.25
CA PHE A 123 -3.63 30.06 -15.92
C PHE A 123 -4.93 29.40 -15.43
N PHE A 124 -5.13 29.31 -14.11
CA PHE A 124 -6.37 28.74 -13.55
C PHE A 124 -7.62 29.55 -13.88
N LYS A 125 -7.51 30.89 -13.91
CA LYS A 125 -8.62 31.78 -14.30
C LYS A 125 -9.06 31.58 -15.75
N ASN A 126 -8.11 31.28 -16.62
CA ASN A 126 -8.36 31.07 -18.05
C ASN A 126 -8.67 29.61 -18.39
N LEU A 127 -8.70 28.72 -17.40
CA LEU A 127 -9.01 27.30 -17.60
C LEU A 127 -10.53 27.08 -17.72
N PRO A 128 -11.01 26.42 -18.79
CA PRO A 128 -12.43 26.10 -18.92
C PRO A 128 -12.96 25.19 -17.80
N GLU A 129 -14.24 25.32 -17.45
CA GLU A 129 -14.93 24.33 -16.61
C GLU A 129 -14.85 22.93 -17.24
N ASN A 130 -14.38 21.94 -16.47
CA ASN A 130 -14.16 20.56 -16.92
C ASN A 130 -13.23 20.43 -18.15
N ALA A 131 -12.21 21.29 -18.24
CA ALA A 131 -11.24 21.29 -19.33
C ALA A 131 -10.62 19.90 -19.56
N LYS A 132 -10.60 19.46 -20.82
CA LYS A 132 -9.84 18.27 -21.25
C LYS A 132 -8.33 18.58 -21.24
N ALA A 133 -7.49 17.55 -21.17
CA ALA A 133 -6.03 17.69 -21.15
C ALA A 133 -5.49 18.60 -22.28
N GLU A 134 -6.05 18.49 -23.48
CA GLU A 134 -5.68 19.30 -24.66
C GLU A 134 -6.00 20.79 -24.44
N GLN A 135 -7.15 21.11 -23.84
CA GLN A 135 -7.56 22.48 -23.52
C GLN A 135 -6.70 23.06 -22.40
N SER A 136 -6.40 22.26 -21.39
CA SER A 136 -5.52 22.66 -20.29
C SER A 136 -4.09 22.94 -20.79
N LEU A 137 -3.59 22.14 -21.72
CA LEU A 137 -2.30 22.36 -22.36
C LEU A 137 -2.29 23.66 -23.18
N GLU A 138 -3.33 23.88 -23.98
CA GLU A 138 -3.45 25.10 -24.79
C GLU A 138 -3.49 26.37 -23.91
N THR A 139 -4.29 26.35 -22.83
CA THR A 139 -4.33 27.46 -21.87
C THR A 139 -2.97 27.66 -21.21
N PHE A 140 -2.26 26.60 -20.84
CA PHE A 140 -0.92 26.69 -20.25
C PHE A 140 0.07 27.34 -21.21
N GLN A 141 0.14 26.87 -22.46
CA GLN A 141 1.04 27.42 -23.47
C GLN A 141 0.75 28.91 -23.74
N LYS A 142 -0.52 29.32 -23.71
CA LYS A 142 -0.92 30.73 -23.84
C LYS A 142 -0.50 31.56 -22.62
N THR A 143 -0.78 31.10 -21.41
CA THR A 143 -0.45 31.85 -20.18
C THR A 143 1.05 31.98 -19.97
N PHE A 144 1.81 30.95 -20.33
CA PHE A 144 3.26 30.89 -20.15
C PHE A 144 4.05 31.14 -21.44
N SER A 145 3.44 31.75 -22.46
CA SER A 145 4.07 32.00 -23.77
C SER A 145 5.31 32.88 -23.73
N PHE A 146 5.53 33.60 -22.61
CA PHE A 146 6.70 34.44 -22.38
C PHE A 146 7.95 33.62 -21.99
N LEU A 147 7.78 32.35 -21.61
CA LEU A 147 8.90 31.43 -21.37
C LEU A 147 9.61 31.08 -22.68
N HIS A 148 10.92 30.85 -22.60
CA HIS A 148 11.70 30.34 -23.72
C HIS A 148 11.16 28.97 -24.17
N GLU A 149 11.15 28.71 -25.49
CA GLU A 149 10.58 27.49 -26.10
C GLU A 149 11.06 26.19 -25.42
N ASN A 150 12.38 26.00 -25.26
CA ASN A 150 12.94 24.84 -24.53
C ASN A 150 12.41 24.68 -23.09
N VAL A 151 12.14 25.77 -22.39
CA VAL A 151 11.62 25.76 -21.02
C VAL A 151 10.13 25.42 -21.05
N LEU A 152 9.39 26.04 -21.96
CA LEU A 152 7.96 25.78 -22.18
C LEU A 152 7.70 24.35 -22.63
N GLU A 153 8.54 23.79 -23.50
CA GLU A 153 8.46 22.41 -23.99
C GLU A 153 8.77 21.41 -22.87
N LYS A 154 9.81 21.67 -22.08
CA LYS A 154 10.12 20.90 -20.87
C LYS A 154 8.95 20.89 -19.89
N TYR A 155 8.38 22.05 -19.56
CA TYR A 155 7.24 22.12 -18.64
C TYR A 155 5.96 21.55 -19.27
N THR A 156 5.74 21.72 -20.57
CA THR A 156 4.63 21.08 -21.29
C THR A 156 4.69 19.56 -21.16
N SER A 157 5.86 18.99 -21.49
CA SER A 157 6.14 17.57 -21.33
C SER A 157 5.99 17.15 -19.87
N ASP A 158 6.50 17.91 -18.93
CA ASP A 158 6.46 17.61 -17.51
C ASP A 158 5.09 17.80 -16.85
N LEU A 159 4.16 18.55 -17.43
CA LEU A 159 2.87 18.91 -16.78
C LEU A 159 1.67 18.24 -17.43
N PHE A 160 1.72 17.97 -18.74
CA PHE A 160 0.57 17.55 -19.55
C PHE A 160 0.73 16.18 -20.21
N THR A 161 1.86 15.49 -20.03
CA THR A 161 1.92 14.06 -20.31
C THR A 161 1.17 13.28 -19.21
N PRO A 162 0.21 12.42 -19.54
CA PRO A 162 -0.49 11.61 -18.55
C PRO A 162 0.45 10.50 -18.05
N SER A 163 1.05 10.67 -16.86
CA SER A 163 1.97 9.69 -16.25
C SER A 163 2.60 10.19 -14.94
N THR A 164 1.92 10.20 -13.77
CA THR A 164 2.61 10.74 -12.57
C THR A 164 2.45 10.08 -11.23
N LEU A 165 1.32 10.22 -10.54
CA LEU A 165 1.28 9.71 -9.17
C LEU A 165 1.04 8.21 -9.20
N LYS A 166 0.10 7.80 -10.04
CA LYS A 166 -0.30 6.41 -10.17
C LYS A 166 0.87 5.52 -10.62
N GLU A 167 1.59 5.91 -11.68
CA GLU A 167 2.75 5.14 -12.14
C GLU A 167 3.88 5.09 -11.11
N GLU A 168 4.20 6.21 -10.44
CA GLU A 168 5.21 6.21 -9.36
C GLU A 168 4.79 5.30 -8.20
N LEU A 169 3.55 5.41 -7.73
CA LEU A 169 3.04 4.58 -6.64
C LEU A 169 2.95 3.10 -7.05
N ASP A 170 2.50 2.80 -8.27
CA ASP A 170 2.41 1.43 -8.80
C ASP A 170 3.81 0.82 -8.95
N GLU A 171 4.79 1.57 -9.46
CA GLU A 171 6.19 1.12 -9.55
C GLU A 171 6.78 0.87 -8.16
N GLN A 172 6.60 1.80 -7.22
CA GLN A 172 7.11 1.64 -5.85
C GLN A 172 6.42 0.49 -5.12
N LEU A 173 5.12 0.31 -5.31
CA LEU A 173 4.37 -0.80 -4.74
C LEU A 173 4.85 -2.14 -5.32
N ALA A 174 4.98 -2.24 -6.65
CA ALA A 174 5.50 -3.43 -7.31
C ALA A 174 6.93 -3.76 -6.86
N GLN A 175 7.79 -2.75 -6.68
CA GLN A 175 9.14 -2.95 -6.17
C GLN A 175 9.13 -3.43 -4.71
N ALA A 176 8.29 -2.83 -3.85
CA ALA A 176 8.15 -3.24 -2.47
C ALA A 176 7.61 -4.68 -2.34
N GLU A 177 6.62 -5.05 -3.16
CA GLU A 177 6.08 -6.41 -3.24
C GLU A 177 7.14 -7.43 -3.66
N ASN A 178 7.88 -7.16 -4.74
CA ASN A 178 8.96 -8.02 -5.20
C ASN A 178 10.05 -8.21 -4.14
N ASN A 179 10.46 -7.13 -3.47
CA ASN A 179 11.45 -7.19 -2.40
C ASN A 179 10.95 -8.02 -1.21
N ALA A 180 9.71 -7.81 -0.78
CA ALA A 180 9.11 -8.57 0.31
C ALA A 180 9.00 -10.07 -0.04
N GLN A 181 8.60 -10.38 -1.28
CA GLN A 181 8.52 -11.76 -1.76
C GLN A 181 9.90 -12.42 -1.82
N SER A 182 10.91 -11.72 -2.33
CA SER A 182 12.29 -12.21 -2.36
C SER A 182 12.80 -12.51 -0.93
N GLN A 183 12.62 -11.57 0.00
CA GLN A 183 13.03 -11.77 1.40
C GLN A 183 12.30 -12.93 2.07
N LEU A 184 11.00 -13.07 1.83
CA LEU A 184 10.22 -14.18 2.37
C LEU A 184 10.71 -15.53 1.80
N SER A 185 10.98 -15.59 0.50
CA SER A 185 11.50 -16.80 -0.15
C SER A 185 12.87 -17.20 0.39
N GLU A 186 13.75 -16.23 0.66
CA GLU A 186 15.07 -16.46 1.24
C GLU A 186 14.95 -16.92 2.71
N LEU A 187 14.09 -16.28 3.50
CA LEU A 187 13.81 -16.69 4.87
C LEU A 187 13.24 -18.10 4.93
N LEU A 188 12.30 -18.44 4.04
CA LEU A 188 11.74 -19.78 3.94
C LEU A 188 12.82 -20.80 3.60
N LYS A 189 13.67 -20.50 2.61
CA LYS A 189 14.82 -21.34 2.24
C LYS A 189 15.75 -21.56 3.42
N ASN A 190 16.11 -20.50 4.14
CA ASN A 190 16.99 -20.58 5.31
C ASN A 190 16.34 -21.35 6.46
N THR A 191 15.05 -21.16 6.70
CA THR A 191 14.28 -21.91 7.71
C THR A 191 14.21 -23.40 7.37
N LYS A 192 13.89 -23.75 6.12
CA LYS A 192 13.89 -25.15 5.65
C LYS A 192 15.26 -25.79 5.87
N ARG A 193 16.34 -25.09 5.50
CA ARG A 193 17.72 -25.57 5.71
C ARG A 193 18.05 -25.77 7.18
N PHE A 194 17.62 -24.84 8.04
CA PHE A 194 17.81 -24.94 9.48
C PHE A 194 17.09 -26.16 10.06
N VAL A 195 15.81 -26.36 9.73
CA VAL A 195 15.01 -27.48 10.22
C VAL A 195 15.58 -28.82 9.78
N LEU A 196 15.98 -28.95 8.50
CA LEU A 196 16.57 -30.20 7.99
C LEU A 196 17.91 -30.55 8.65
N ASN A 197 18.62 -29.54 9.20
CA ASN A 197 19.89 -29.73 9.88
C ASN A 197 19.76 -29.69 11.41
N TYR A 198 18.55 -29.75 11.98
CA TYR A 198 18.34 -29.55 13.42
C TYR A 198 19.20 -30.49 14.30
N ASP A 199 19.35 -31.75 13.89
CA ASP A 199 20.14 -32.77 14.61
C ASP A 199 21.58 -32.93 14.09
N ASN A 200 22.00 -32.13 13.11
CA ASN A 200 23.33 -32.26 12.51
C ASN A 200 24.36 -31.37 13.23
N ASP A 201 25.47 -31.98 13.66
CA ASP A 201 26.60 -31.27 14.28
C ASP A 201 27.24 -30.22 13.34
N ARG A 202 27.06 -30.37 12.02
CA ARG A 202 27.54 -29.43 11.00
C ARG A 202 26.48 -29.28 9.90
N PRO A 203 26.26 -28.07 9.36
CA PRO A 203 25.29 -27.89 8.28
C PRO A 203 25.69 -28.66 7.03
N GLU A 204 24.85 -29.61 6.62
CA GLU A 204 24.96 -30.36 5.38
C GLU A 204 24.01 -29.77 4.32
N ASP A 205 24.36 -30.00 3.06
CA ASP A 205 23.49 -29.66 1.93
C ASP A 205 22.52 -30.83 1.70
N LEU A 206 21.44 -30.82 2.48
CA LEU A 206 20.42 -31.85 2.44
C LEU A 206 19.33 -31.49 1.43
N GLU A 207 18.97 -32.45 0.59
CA GLU A 207 17.79 -32.32 -0.26
C GLU A 207 16.55 -32.56 0.60
N ALA A 208 15.64 -31.58 0.62
CA ALA A 208 14.40 -31.68 1.37
C ALA A 208 13.54 -32.83 0.83
N PRO A 209 13.02 -33.74 1.69
CA PRO A 209 12.10 -34.78 1.23
C PRO A 209 10.92 -34.16 0.47
N GLU A 210 10.48 -34.83 -0.60
CA GLU A 210 9.38 -34.33 -1.43
C GLU A 210 8.12 -34.06 -0.60
N TYR A 211 7.79 -34.99 0.31
CA TYR A 211 6.65 -34.83 1.22
C TYR A 211 6.76 -33.62 2.14
N PHE A 212 7.97 -33.36 2.67
CA PHE A 212 8.21 -32.18 3.51
C PHE A 212 7.99 -30.88 2.72
N THR A 213 8.50 -30.83 1.49
CA THR A 213 8.34 -29.67 0.62
C THR A 213 6.87 -29.46 0.25
N GLN A 214 6.16 -30.54 -0.10
CA GLN A 214 4.73 -30.51 -0.40
C GLN A 214 3.90 -29.97 0.77
N LEU A 215 4.15 -30.44 2.00
CA LEU A 215 3.42 -29.99 3.17
C LEU A 215 3.70 -28.52 3.49
N VAL A 216 4.98 -28.13 3.56
CA VAL A 216 5.35 -26.75 3.94
C VAL A 216 4.84 -25.75 2.91
N ASP A 217 5.10 -25.99 1.63
CA ASP A 217 4.71 -25.04 0.58
C ASP A 217 3.20 -25.03 0.37
N GLY A 218 2.56 -26.21 0.46
CA GLY A 218 1.12 -26.34 0.35
C GLY A 218 0.35 -25.65 1.47
N VAL A 219 0.80 -25.82 2.73
CA VAL A 219 0.22 -25.11 3.88
C VAL A 219 0.40 -23.61 3.75
N LEU A 220 1.56 -23.14 3.29
CA LEU A 220 1.81 -21.72 3.09
C LEU A 220 0.93 -21.13 1.97
N ASP A 221 0.76 -21.85 0.85
CA ASP A 221 -0.10 -21.45 -0.27
C ASP A 221 -1.58 -21.41 0.12
N LYS A 222 -2.04 -22.37 0.94
CA LYS A 222 -3.44 -22.50 1.36
C LYS A 222 -3.74 -21.87 2.73
N LYS A 223 -2.80 -21.10 3.29
CA LYS A 223 -2.88 -20.66 4.68
C LYS A 223 -4.21 -19.98 5.03
N GLU A 224 -4.62 -18.98 4.26
CA GLU A 224 -5.85 -18.22 4.52
C GLU A 224 -7.10 -19.10 4.43
N ASP A 225 -7.17 -19.97 3.42
CA ASP A 225 -8.27 -20.93 3.24
C ASP A 225 -8.32 -21.95 4.39
N LEU A 226 -7.17 -22.46 4.83
CA LEU A 226 -7.07 -23.36 5.96
C LEU A 226 -7.57 -22.68 7.24
N GLU A 227 -7.06 -21.48 7.54
CA GLU A 227 -7.48 -20.71 8.72
C GLU A 227 -8.98 -20.42 8.71
N ALA A 228 -9.54 -20.05 7.55
CA ALA A 228 -10.97 -19.81 7.39
C ALA A 228 -11.81 -21.08 7.59
N ASN A 229 -11.36 -22.23 7.09
CA ASN A 229 -12.07 -23.49 7.25
C ASN A 229 -12.00 -24.01 8.70
N ILE A 230 -10.81 -23.98 9.32
CA ILE A 230 -10.63 -24.38 10.72
C ILE A 230 -11.47 -23.50 11.65
N SER A 231 -11.51 -22.19 11.40
CA SER A 231 -12.25 -21.23 12.23
C SER A 231 -13.75 -21.54 12.34
N LYS A 232 -14.35 -22.22 11.37
CA LYS A 232 -15.77 -22.63 11.40
C LYS A 232 -16.07 -23.63 12.52
N TYR A 233 -15.06 -24.37 12.95
CA TYR A 233 -15.17 -25.43 13.97
C TYR A 233 -14.65 -24.99 15.34
N LEU A 234 -14.17 -23.75 15.46
CA LEU A 234 -13.84 -23.15 16.75
C LEU A 234 -15.10 -22.67 17.47
N ALA A 235 -15.02 -22.59 18.80
CA ALA A 235 -16.10 -22.00 19.60
C ALA A 235 -16.32 -20.53 19.18
N LYS A 236 -17.58 -20.05 19.22
CA LYS A 236 -17.94 -18.68 18.77
C LYS A 236 -17.14 -17.55 19.42
N THR A 237 -16.55 -17.77 20.59
CA THR A 237 -15.75 -16.78 21.33
C THR A 237 -14.24 -16.86 21.04
N TRP A 238 -13.81 -17.83 20.23
CA TRP A 238 -12.42 -18.11 19.90
C TRP A 238 -12.15 -17.72 18.44
N SER A 239 -10.97 -17.16 18.22
CA SER A 239 -10.43 -16.90 16.88
C SER A 239 -9.17 -17.74 16.69
N PHE A 240 -8.89 -18.13 15.46
CA PHE A 240 -7.71 -18.94 15.14
C PHE A 240 -6.41 -18.29 15.63
N SER A 241 -6.31 -16.96 15.52
CA SER A 241 -5.15 -16.18 15.99
C SER A 241 -4.93 -16.20 17.51
N ARG A 242 -5.91 -16.64 18.32
CA ARG A 242 -5.77 -16.78 19.78
C ARG A 242 -5.21 -18.14 20.20
N LEU A 243 -5.10 -19.10 19.29
CA LEU A 243 -4.49 -20.39 19.55
C LEU A 243 -2.98 -20.23 19.74
N THR A 244 -2.34 -21.17 20.43
CA THR A 244 -0.87 -21.20 20.51
C THR A 244 -0.27 -21.47 19.13
N LEU A 245 0.97 -21.03 18.89
CA LEU A 245 1.63 -21.24 17.59
C LEU A 245 1.73 -22.74 17.22
N VAL A 246 1.91 -23.61 18.22
CA VAL A 246 1.97 -25.06 18.02
C VAL A 246 0.60 -25.60 17.60
N GLU A 247 -0.49 -25.21 18.27
CA GLU A 247 -1.84 -25.61 17.88
C GLU A 247 -2.20 -25.12 16.47
N GLN A 248 -1.83 -23.88 16.13
CA GLN A 248 -2.04 -23.34 14.79
C GLN A 248 -1.32 -24.17 13.74
N ALA A 249 -0.03 -24.47 13.94
CA ALA A 249 0.77 -25.23 13.00
C ALA A 249 0.24 -26.66 12.81
N ILE A 250 -0.08 -27.36 13.90
CA ILE A 250 -0.63 -28.73 13.83
C ILE A 250 -1.97 -28.73 13.09
N LEU A 251 -2.89 -27.83 13.46
CA LEU A 251 -4.20 -27.75 12.80
C LEU A 251 -4.06 -27.41 11.31
N GLN A 252 -3.13 -26.53 10.93
CA GLN A 252 -2.86 -26.17 9.54
C GLN A 252 -2.32 -27.35 8.73
N VAL A 253 -1.28 -28.04 9.23
CA VAL A 253 -0.69 -29.19 8.54
C VAL A 253 -1.71 -30.31 8.37
N SER A 254 -2.41 -30.70 9.44
CA SER A 254 -3.36 -31.81 9.37
C SER A 254 -4.60 -31.47 8.53
N SER A 255 -5.09 -30.23 8.59
CA SER A 255 -6.18 -29.81 7.71
C SER A 255 -5.75 -29.74 6.24
N TYR A 256 -4.49 -29.40 5.97
CA TYR A 256 -3.95 -29.45 4.61
C TYR A 256 -3.86 -30.88 4.08
N GLU A 257 -3.38 -31.82 4.90
CA GLU A 257 -3.38 -33.25 4.57
C GLU A 257 -4.78 -33.77 4.26
N ILE A 258 -5.77 -33.46 5.10
CA ILE A 258 -7.17 -33.87 4.90
C ILE A 258 -7.76 -33.34 3.59
N LEU A 259 -7.46 -32.07 3.23
CA LEU A 259 -8.13 -31.41 2.11
C LEU A 259 -7.41 -31.59 0.77
N TYR A 260 -6.09 -31.73 0.78
CA TYR A 260 -5.26 -31.51 -0.41
C TYR A 260 -4.23 -32.62 -0.66
N THR A 261 -4.20 -33.69 0.14
CA THR A 261 -3.34 -34.85 -0.10
C THR A 261 -4.14 -36.14 -0.17
N GLU A 262 -3.47 -37.24 -0.51
CA GLU A 262 -4.04 -38.58 -0.54
C GLU A 262 -3.93 -39.29 0.84
N THR A 263 -3.52 -38.56 1.89
CA THR A 263 -3.40 -39.10 3.24
C THR A 263 -4.80 -39.40 3.78
N PRO A 264 -5.10 -40.63 4.23
CA PRO A 264 -6.43 -40.92 4.77
C PRO A 264 -6.77 -40.02 5.96
N ASP A 265 -7.96 -39.42 5.94
CA ASP A 265 -8.40 -38.44 6.94
C ASP A 265 -8.14 -38.88 8.39
N VAL A 266 -8.49 -40.13 8.72
CA VAL A 266 -8.33 -40.68 10.07
C VAL A 266 -6.85 -40.77 10.47
N VAL A 267 -5.97 -41.04 9.52
CA VAL A 267 -4.52 -41.07 9.77
C VAL A 267 -4.03 -39.65 10.06
N ALA A 268 -4.40 -38.66 9.23
CA ALA A 268 -4.02 -37.27 9.46
C ALA A 268 -4.47 -36.76 10.85
N VAL A 269 -5.68 -37.12 11.28
CA VAL A 269 -6.18 -36.77 12.64
C VAL A 269 -5.37 -37.47 13.73
N ASN A 270 -5.07 -38.76 13.59
CA ASN A 270 -4.30 -39.49 14.59
C ASN A 270 -2.88 -38.92 14.74
N GLU A 271 -2.20 -38.66 13.63
CA GLU A 271 -0.85 -38.07 13.65
C GLU A 271 -0.86 -36.66 14.25
N ALA A 272 -1.89 -35.84 13.97
CA ALA A 272 -2.06 -34.53 14.60
C ALA A 272 -2.13 -34.64 16.14
N VAL A 273 -2.87 -35.64 16.63
CA VAL A 273 -3.04 -35.86 18.06
C VAL A 273 -1.76 -36.36 18.70
N GLU A 274 -1.02 -37.26 18.05
CA GLU A 274 0.30 -37.69 18.55
C GLU A 274 1.30 -36.52 18.57
N LEU A 275 1.42 -35.74 17.48
CA LEU A 275 2.27 -34.55 17.43
C LEU A 275 1.95 -33.56 18.56
N SER A 276 0.67 -33.36 18.86
CA SER A 276 0.29 -32.46 19.94
C SER A 276 0.73 -32.92 21.33
N LYS A 277 0.93 -34.22 21.56
CA LYS A 277 1.43 -34.74 22.83
C LYS A 277 2.93 -34.49 23.00
N ASP A 278 3.67 -34.50 21.89
CA ASP A 278 5.12 -34.26 21.89
C ASP A 278 5.44 -32.76 22.05
N PHE A 279 4.61 -31.89 21.46
CA PHE A 279 4.89 -30.45 21.39
C PHE A 279 3.93 -29.55 22.19
N SER A 280 2.93 -30.12 22.88
CA SER A 280 1.92 -29.37 23.62
C SER A 280 1.43 -30.11 24.88
N ASP A 281 0.39 -29.57 25.54
CA ASP A 281 -0.20 -30.18 26.73
C ASP A 281 -1.41 -31.09 26.42
N GLU A 282 -1.83 -31.88 27.41
CA GLU A 282 -2.94 -32.83 27.25
C GLU A 282 -4.27 -32.13 26.86
N LYS A 283 -4.45 -30.87 27.25
CA LYS A 283 -5.65 -30.10 26.89
C LYS A 283 -5.62 -29.74 25.42
N SER A 284 -4.47 -29.32 24.90
CA SER A 284 -4.26 -29.06 23.48
C SER A 284 -4.49 -30.31 22.63
N SER A 285 -4.03 -31.49 23.07
CA SER A 285 -4.31 -32.75 22.36
C SER A 285 -5.80 -33.06 22.26
N ARG A 286 -6.54 -32.91 23.37
CA ARG A 286 -8.00 -33.12 23.37
C ARG A 286 -8.72 -32.07 22.52
N PHE A 287 -8.24 -30.83 22.54
CA PHE A 287 -8.78 -29.73 21.75
C PHE A 287 -8.58 -29.96 20.24
N ILE A 288 -7.35 -30.23 19.79
CA ILE A 288 -7.01 -30.50 18.38
C ILE A 288 -7.84 -31.68 17.86
N ASN A 289 -7.92 -32.77 18.62
CA ASN A 289 -8.75 -33.92 18.25
C ASN A 289 -10.23 -33.53 18.05
N GLY A 290 -10.77 -32.73 18.98
CA GLY A 290 -12.16 -32.26 18.91
C GLY A 290 -12.44 -31.36 17.71
N VAL A 291 -11.51 -30.47 17.37
CA VAL A 291 -11.62 -29.59 16.18
C VAL A 291 -11.57 -30.44 14.91
N LEU A 292 -10.55 -31.28 14.74
CA LEU A 292 -10.38 -32.08 13.52
C LEU A 292 -11.49 -33.14 13.34
N THR A 293 -11.97 -33.76 14.42
CA THR A 293 -13.10 -34.70 14.33
C THR A 293 -14.39 -34.01 13.86
N ASN A 294 -14.59 -32.73 14.21
CA ASN A 294 -15.72 -31.95 13.70
C ASN A 294 -15.47 -31.43 12.28
N PHE A 295 -14.22 -31.19 11.92
CA PHE A 295 -13.81 -30.79 10.57
C PHE A 295 -14.15 -31.85 9.52
N LEU A 296 -14.09 -33.13 9.90
CA LEU A 296 -14.42 -34.27 9.02
C LEU A 296 -15.93 -34.56 8.85
N LYS A 297 -16.82 -33.87 9.58
CA LYS A 297 -18.27 -34.12 9.55
C LYS A 297 -18.99 -33.18 8.60
#